data_AF-A0A090WQB4-F1
#
_entry.id   AF-A0A090WQB4-F1
#
_cell.length_a   1.000
_cell.length_b   1.000
_cell.length_c   1.000
_cell.angle_alpha   90.00
_cell.angle_beta   90.00
_cell.angle_gamma   90.00
#
_symmetry.space_group_name_H-M   'P 1'
#
loop_
_entity.id
_entity.type
_entity.pdbx_description
1 polymer ?
#
loop_
_entity_poly.entity_id
_entity_poly.type
_entity_poly.pdbx_seq_one_letter_code
_entity_poly.pdbx_strand_id
1 'polypeptide(L)' 'MEMSMVAEGYYATKSAHLLNSKNAKKTQLPIINAVYEILYENKNPKKVFKKLTDKLD' A
#
# COMPACT_ATOMS: atom_id res chain seq x y z
N MET A 1 -0.54 -1.04 24.73
CA MET A 1 -1.30 -0.17 23.81
C MET A 1 -0.64 -0.04 22.43
N GLU A 2 0.17 -1.00 21.97
CA GLU A 2 0.84 -0.89 20.65
C GLU A 2 0.10 -1.59 19.50
N MET A 3 -0.87 -2.47 19.79
CA MET A 3 -1.62 -3.21 18.77
C MET A 3 -2.52 -2.32 17.88
N SER A 4 -2.92 -1.13 18.37
CA SER A 4 -3.83 -0.24 17.64
C SER A 4 -3.20 0.31 16.37
N MET A 5 -1.93 0.74 16.42
CA MET A 5 -1.24 1.33 15.26
C MET A 5 -1.01 0.35 14.11
N VAL A 6 -0.75 -0.93 14.42
CA VAL A 6 -0.60 -1.98 13.39
C VAL A 6 -1.93 -2.20 12.65
N ALA A 7 -3.04 -2.25 13.40
CA ALA A 7 -4.37 -2.35 12.81
C ALA A 7 -4.74 -1.09 12.00
N GLU A 8 -4.39 0.10 12.48
CA GLU A 8 -4.59 1.35 11.75
C GLU A 8 -3.85 1.34 10.42
N GLY A 9 -2.58 0.91 10.39
CA GLY A 9 -1.80 0.80 9.14
C GLY A 9 -2.43 -0.14 8.11
N TYR A 10 -3.01 -1.25 8.56
CA TYR A 10 -3.77 -2.16 7.69
C TYR A 10 -4.97 -1.42 7.07
N TYR A 11 -5.89 -0.91 7.89
CA TYR A 11 -7.09 -0.24 7.38
C TYR A 11 -6.81 1.04 6.58
N ALA A 12 -5.82 1.84 6.99
CA ALA A 12 -5.42 3.06 6.31
C ALA A 12 -4.89 2.76 4.91
N THR A 13 -4.09 1.70 4.75
CA THR A 13 -3.58 1.28 3.43
C THR A 13 -4.72 0.93 2.48
N LYS A 14 -5.69 0.12 2.93
CA LYS A 14 -6.88 -0.21 2.13
C LYS A 14 -7.67 1.03 1.74
N SER A 15 -7.92 1.90 2.71
CA SER A 15 -8.72 3.11 2.52
C SER A 15 -8.05 4.06 1.52
N ALA A 16 -6.76 4.35 1.70
CA ALA A 16 -5.99 5.22 0.81
C ALA A 16 -5.94 4.70 -0.63
N HIS A 17 -5.72 3.39 -0.82
CA HIS A 17 -5.70 2.76 -2.14
C HIS A 17 -7.06 2.87 -2.85
N LEU A 18 -8.16 2.57 -2.14
CA LEU A 18 -9.51 2.63 -2.70
C LEU A 18 -9.95 4.07 -2.99
N LEU A 19 -9.61 5.03 -2.11
CA LEU A 19 -9.90 6.45 -2.32
C LEU A 19 -9.23 6.96 -3.59
N ASN A 20 -7.94 6.67 -3.78
CA ASN A 20 -7.21 7.06 -4.98
C ASN A 20 -7.74 6.37 -6.25
N SER A 21 -8.18 5.12 -6.14
CA SER A 21 -8.78 4.38 -7.27
C SER A 21 -10.10 4.96 -7.75
N LYS A 22 -10.89 5.53 -6.82
CA LYS A 22 -12.17 6.19 -7.10
C LYS A 22 -12.02 7.68 -7.48
N ASN A 23 -10.84 8.26 -7.30
CA ASN A 23 -10.60 9.66 -7.61
C ASN A 23 -10.50 9.87 -9.13
N ALA A 24 -11.17 10.92 -9.63
CA ALA A 24 -11.09 11.33 -11.04
C ALA A 24 -9.67 11.72 -11.46
N LYS A 25 -8.87 12.26 -10.52
CA LYS A 25 -7.45 12.52 -10.72
C LYS A 25 -6.64 11.54 -9.86
N LYS A 26 -6.07 10.52 -10.51
CA LYS A 26 -5.26 9.52 -9.82
C LYS A 26 -3.91 10.12 -9.39
N THR A 27 -3.61 10.01 -8.11
CA THR A 27 -2.31 10.37 -7.52
C THR A 27 -1.36 9.16 -7.58
N GLN A 28 -0.07 9.43 -7.74
CA GLN A 28 0.96 8.39 -7.61
C GLN A 28 1.15 8.02 -6.14
N LEU A 29 0.77 6.80 -5.77
CA LEU A 29 0.90 6.26 -4.42
C LEU A 29 1.75 4.97 -4.42
N PRO A 30 3.03 5.02 -4.84
CA PRO A 30 3.84 3.82 -5.05
C PRO A 30 3.98 2.97 -3.77
N ILE A 31 4.15 3.62 -2.62
CA ILE A 31 4.29 2.95 -1.31
C ILE A 31 2.96 2.29 -0.90
N ILE A 32 1.84 3.02 -0.94
CA ILE A 32 0.51 2.48 -0.57
C ILE A 32 0.13 1.30 -1.47
N ASN A 33 0.39 1.40 -2.78
CA ASN A 33 0.11 0.32 -3.72
C ASN A 33 0.96 -0.92 -3.40
N ALA A 34 2.26 -0.76 -3.14
CA ALA A 34 3.12 -1.87 -2.76
C ALA A 34 2.65 -2.57 -1.47
N VAL A 35 2.26 -1.80 -0.45
CA VAL A 35 1.75 -2.37 0.81
C VAL A 35 0.37 -3.03 0.60
N TYR A 36 -0.50 -2.45 -0.23
CA TYR A 36 -1.80 -3.03 -0.56
C TYR A 36 -1.66 -4.40 -1.26
N GLU A 37 -0.75 -4.50 -2.23
CA GLU A 37 -0.43 -5.73 -2.94
C GLU A 37 0.01 -6.86 -1.99
N ILE A 38 0.77 -6.52 -0.95
CA ILE A 38 1.23 -7.48 0.05
C ILE A 38 0.09 -7.92 0.97
N LEU A 39 -0.63 -6.95 1.55
CA LEU A 39 -1.61 -7.23 2.60
C LEU A 39 -2.93 -7.79 2.08
N TYR A 40 -3.36 -7.41 0.87
CA TYR A 40 -4.69 -7.72 0.36
C TYR A 40 -4.69 -8.59 -0.89
N GLU A 41 -3.62 -8.57 -1.68
CA GLU A 41 -3.48 -9.43 -2.87
C GLU A 41 -2.54 -10.63 -2.64
N ASN A 42 -2.05 -10.79 -1.40
CA ASN A 42 -1.20 -11.88 -0.97
C ASN A 42 0.08 -12.05 -1.81
N LYS A 43 0.61 -10.92 -2.35
CA LYS A 43 1.84 -10.95 -3.14
C LYS A 43 3.07 -11.09 -2.26
N ASN A 44 4.11 -11.70 -2.82
CA ASN A 44 5.37 -11.91 -2.11
C ASN A 44 6.04 -10.57 -1.75
N PRO A 45 6.28 -10.27 -0.45
CA PRO A 45 6.81 -8.98 -0.01
C PRO A 45 8.18 -8.64 -0.60
N LYS A 46 9.10 -9.62 -0.66
CA LYS A 46 10.45 -9.39 -1.17
C LYS A 46 10.43 -8.94 -2.63
N LYS A 47 9.58 -9.56 -3.46
CA LYS A 47 9.43 -9.20 -4.87
C LYS A 47 8.79 -7.82 -5.03
N VAL A 48 7.78 -7.51 -4.22
CA VAL A 48 7.07 -6.22 -4.29
C VAL A 48 7.96 -5.07 -3.85
N PHE A 49 8.67 -5.21 -2.72
CA PHE A 49 9.60 -4.17 -2.25
C PHE A 49 10.78 -3.95 -3.19
N LYS A 50 11.33 -5.00 -3.80
CA LYS A 50 12.37 -4.82 -4.84
C LYS A 50 11.88 -3.93 -5.98
N LYS A 51 10.68 -4.21 -6.51
CA LYS A 51 10.05 -3.39 -7.56
C LYS A 51 9.73 -1.96 -7.09
N LEU A 52 9.46 -1.77 -5.79
CA LEU A 52 9.22 -0.45 -5.22
C LEU A 52 10.51 0.35 -5.18
N THR A 53 11.63 -0.24 -4.76
CA THR A 53 12.96 0.40 -4.78
C THR A 53 13.31 0.87 -6.19
N ASP A 54 13.17 0.00 -7.19
CA ASP A 54 13.42 0.34 -8.60
C ASP A 54 12.55 1.50 -9.14
N LYS A 55 11.44 1.85 -8.47
CA LYS A 55 10.55 2.97 -8.84
C LYS A 55 10.82 4.26 -8.09
N LEU A 56 11.55 4.18 -6.98
CA LEU A 56 11.87 5.32 -6.11
C LEU A 56 13.29 5.83 -6.35
N ASP A 57 14.16 4.99 -6.92
CA ASP A 57 15.43 5.39 -7.55
C ASP A 57 15.19 6.20 -8.84
#